data_AF-A0A355RMF7-F1
#
_entry.id   AF-A0A355RMF7-F1
#
_cell.length_a   1.000
_cell.length_b   1.000
_cell.length_c   1.000
_cell.angle_alpha   90.00
_cell.angle_beta   90.00
_cell.angle_gamma   90.00
#
_symmetry.space_group_name_H-M   'P 1'
#
loop_
_entity.id
_entity.type
_entity.pdbx_description
1 polymer ?
#
loop_
_entity_poly.entity_id
_entity_poly.type
_entity_poly.pdbx_seq_one_letter_code
_entity_poly.pdbx_strand_id
1 'polypeptide(L)'
;MAWTNDENDPQYEYCQLTYQALLDATDARGKHFQIYKSLLPNPPLYMDEEEAKGIVKDKFDAKPRNNSDRLSASYVNFYQGKNFVILPSFGVKEDEEAYRLFSSLFPKKKIHQINTREILLGGGNIHCITMQIPEVKK
;
A
#
# COMPACT_ATOMS: atom_id res chain seq x y z
N MET A 1 3.40 7.89 3.97
CA MET A 1 3.06 6.80 4.92
C MET A 1 1.60 6.42 4.75
N ALA A 2 1.24 5.17 5.04
CA ALA A 2 -0.15 4.75 5.17
C ALA A 2 -0.84 5.52 6.31
N TRP A 3 -2.10 5.92 6.12
CA TRP A 3 -2.81 6.75 7.08
C TRP A 3 -4.30 6.42 7.14
N THR A 4 -4.88 6.41 8.34
CA THR A 4 -6.32 6.44 8.56
C THR A 4 -6.67 7.58 9.51
N ASN A 5 -7.84 8.20 9.31
CA ASN A 5 -8.41 9.17 10.24
C ASN A 5 -9.46 8.55 11.17
N ASP A 6 -9.80 7.27 10.97
CA ASP A 6 -10.79 6.57 11.80
C ASP A 6 -10.13 6.08 13.08
N GLU A 7 -10.43 6.72 14.20
CA GLU A 7 -9.91 6.38 15.53
C GLU A 7 -10.33 4.99 16.01
N ASN A 8 -11.39 4.42 15.43
CA ASN A 8 -11.87 3.07 15.77
C ASN A 8 -11.15 1.98 14.97
N ASP A 9 -10.39 2.34 13.92
CA ASP A 9 -9.60 1.38 13.18
C ASP A 9 -8.32 1.04 13.98
N PRO A 10 -8.02 -0.25 14.24
CA PRO A 10 -6.77 -0.66 14.90
C PRO A 10 -5.49 -0.07 14.27
N GLN A 11 -5.53 0.27 12.98
CA GLN A 11 -4.41 0.89 12.27
C GLN A 11 -4.15 2.34 12.72
N TYR A 12 -5.12 3.02 13.32
CA TYR A 12 -5.00 4.41 13.75
C TYR A 12 -3.86 4.62 14.74
N GLU A 13 -3.79 3.79 15.80
CA GLU A 13 -2.73 3.86 16.81
C GLU A 13 -1.35 3.75 16.15
N TYR A 14 -1.15 2.74 15.30
CA TYR A 14 0.11 2.55 14.59
C TYR A 14 0.44 3.70 13.63
N CYS A 15 -0.57 4.32 13.00
CA CYS A 15 -0.38 5.51 12.19
C CYS A 15 0.13 6.69 13.04
N GLN A 16 -0.47 6.94 14.22
CA GLN A 16 -0.02 8.00 15.12
C GLN A 16 1.41 7.76 15.62
N LEU A 17 1.71 6.53 16.08
CA LEU A 17 3.05 6.15 16.54
C LEU A 17 4.10 6.33 15.43
N THR A 18 3.80 5.87 14.21
CA THR A 18 4.70 6.02 13.07
C THR A 18 4.89 7.49 12.69
N TYR A 19 3.82 8.28 12.72
CA TYR A 19 3.89 9.70 12.38
C TYR A 19 4.74 10.48 13.38
N GLN A 20 4.54 10.23 14.69
CA GLN A 20 5.35 10.85 15.74
C GLN A 20 6.82 10.44 15.59
N ALA A 21 7.11 9.15 15.41
CA ALA A 21 8.48 8.67 15.21
C ALA A 21 9.15 9.33 13.98
N LEU A 22 8.42 9.54 12.88
CA LEU A 22 8.95 10.22 11.70
C LEU A 22 9.13 11.74 11.90
N LEU A 23 8.30 12.39 12.72
CA LEU A 23 8.46 13.81 13.05
C LEU A 23 9.72 14.06 13.89
N ASP A 24 9.96 13.19 14.86
CA ASP A 24 11.10 13.31 15.78
C ASP A 24 12.43 12.89 15.14
N ALA A 25 12.36 12.14 14.04
CA ALA A 25 13.54 11.65 13.33
C ALA A 25 14.11 12.65 12.32
N THR A 26 15.37 12.41 11.96
CA THR A 26 16.07 13.08 10.86
C THR A 26 16.69 12.05 9.92
N ASP A 27 16.96 12.44 8.66
CA ASP A 27 17.73 11.63 7.72
C ASP A 27 19.21 11.54 8.14
N ALA A 28 20.01 10.74 7.45
CA ALA A 28 21.44 10.57 7.75
C ALA A 28 22.28 11.87 7.64
N ARG A 29 21.70 12.98 7.18
CA ARG A 29 22.32 14.31 7.09
C ARG A 29 21.71 15.30 8.07
N GLY A 30 20.89 14.84 9.02
CA GLY A 30 20.25 15.68 10.03
C GLY A 30 19.04 16.48 9.53
N LYS A 31 18.48 16.15 8.35
CA LYS A 31 17.30 16.86 7.84
C LYS A 31 16.00 16.19 8.32
N HIS A 32 15.06 16.98 8.83
CA HIS A 32 13.72 16.48 9.19
C HIS A 32 12.93 16.01 7.96
N PHE A 33 12.07 15.00 8.18
CA PHE A 33 11.23 14.41 7.14
C PHE A 33 10.06 15.32 6.76
N GLN A 34 9.78 15.39 5.46
CA GLN A 34 8.47 15.84 4.98
C GLN A 34 7.57 14.63 4.85
N ILE A 35 6.47 14.59 5.63
CA ILE A 35 5.62 13.41 5.73
C ILE A 35 4.33 13.65 4.96
N TYR A 36 4.10 12.80 3.95
CA TYR A 36 2.85 12.77 3.20
C TYR A 36 2.00 11.58 3.64
N LYS A 37 0.73 11.85 3.93
CA LYS A 37 -0.25 10.85 4.40
C LYS A 37 -1.04 10.32 3.20
N SER A 38 -0.95 9.01 2.96
CA SER A 38 -1.74 8.32 1.95
C SER A 38 -2.89 7.61 2.65
N LEU A 39 -4.11 8.06 2.42
CA LEU A 39 -5.30 7.49 3.05
C LEU A 39 -5.45 6.02 2.65
N LEU A 40 -5.73 5.17 3.64
CA LEU A 40 -6.12 3.78 3.45
C LEU A 40 -7.58 3.71 2.99
N PRO A 41 -7.99 2.63 2.30
CA PRO A 41 -9.40 2.37 2.05
C PRO A 41 -10.24 2.46 3.32
N ASN A 42 -11.36 3.19 3.26
CA ASN A 42 -12.31 3.32 4.37
C ASN A 42 -13.76 3.11 3.86
N PRO A 43 -14.44 2.03 4.28
CA PRO A 43 -14.03 1.03 5.29
C PRO A 43 -12.86 0.15 4.84
N PRO A 44 -12.16 -0.53 5.78
CA PRO A 44 -11.15 -1.50 5.44
C PRO A 44 -11.70 -2.60 4.52
N LEU A 45 -10.84 -3.15 3.69
CA LEU A 45 -11.22 -4.22 2.77
C LEU A 45 -11.11 -5.57 3.46
N TYR A 46 -12.06 -6.45 3.16
CA TYR A 46 -12.12 -7.80 3.66
C TYR A 46 -12.23 -8.78 2.50
N MET A 47 -11.72 -9.99 2.71
CA MET A 47 -11.90 -11.11 1.80
C MET A 47 -13.35 -11.58 1.85
N ASP A 48 -13.97 -11.79 0.69
CA ASP A 48 -15.31 -12.38 0.61
C ASP A 48 -15.28 -13.91 0.58
N GLU A 49 -16.46 -14.53 0.60
CA GLU A 49 -16.59 -15.99 0.66
C GLU A 49 -16.12 -16.69 -0.61
N GLU A 50 -16.37 -16.11 -1.78
CA GLU A 50 -15.98 -16.70 -3.07
C GLU A 50 -14.47 -16.61 -3.28
N GLU A 51 -13.87 -15.48 -2.89
CA GLU A 51 -12.42 -15.27 -2.86
C GLU A 51 -11.73 -16.28 -1.93
N ALA A 52 -12.29 -16.52 -0.74
CA ALA A 52 -11.73 -17.48 0.21
C ALA A 52 -11.84 -18.93 -0.30
N LYS A 53 -12.95 -19.30 -0.94
CA LYS A 53 -13.17 -20.64 -1.52
C LYS A 53 -12.17 -20.98 -2.63
N GLY A 54 -11.74 -19.96 -3.40
CA GLY A 54 -10.75 -20.13 -4.46
C GLY A 54 -9.35 -20.51 -3.94
N ILE A 55 -9.08 -20.33 -2.64
CA ILE A 55 -7.77 -20.58 -2.03
C ILE A 55 -7.79 -21.94 -1.34
N VAL A 56 -7.16 -22.93 -1.99
CA VAL A 56 -7.09 -24.30 -1.47
C VAL A 56 -6.24 -24.33 -0.20
N LYS A 57 -6.80 -24.86 0.89
CA LYS A 57 -6.03 -25.22 2.09
C LYS A 57 -5.07 -26.32 1.70
N ASP A 58 -3.80 -25.98 1.61
CA ASP A 58 -2.74 -26.94 1.29
C ASP A 58 -2.59 -27.97 2.42
N LYS A 59 -1.96 -29.10 2.11
CA LYS A 59 -1.55 -30.13 3.08
C LYS A 59 -0.34 -29.71 3.93
N PHE A 60 0.24 -28.55 3.65
CA PHE A 60 1.36 -27.96 4.38
C PHE A 60 0.90 -26.95 5.45
N ASP A 61 1.84 -26.30 6.11
CA ASP A 61 1.65 -25.33 7.20
C ASP A 61 1.33 -23.90 6.73
N ALA A 62 0.81 -23.76 5.50
CA ALA A 62 0.40 -22.47 4.97
C ALA A 62 -0.75 -21.88 5.80
N LYS A 63 -0.65 -20.58 6.12
CA LYS A 63 -1.71 -19.88 6.84
C LYS A 63 -3.00 -19.89 5.99
N PRO A 64 -4.13 -20.40 6.52
CA PRO A 64 -5.39 -20.39 5.78
C PRO A 64 -5.88 -18.96 5.54
N ARG A 65 -6.56 -18.77 4.41
CA ARG A 65 -7.29 -17.54 4.08
C ARG A 65 -8.78 -17.81 4.24
N ASN A 66 -9.45 -17.02 5.06
CA ASN A 66 -10.85 -17.23 5.40
C ASN A 66 -11.69 -16.01 4.98
N ASN A 67 -12.99 -16.25 4.79
CA ASN A 67 -13.97 -15.18 4.65
C ASN A 67 -13.84 -14.19 5.83
N SER A 68 -13.96 -12.90 5.53
CA SER A 68 -13.84 -11.79 6.49
C SER A 68 -12.44 -11.59 7.06
N ASP A 69 -11.41 -12.24 6.51
CA ASP A 69 -10.02 -11.84 6.79
C ASP A 69 -9.80 -10.41 6.27
N ARG A 70 -9.29 -9.52 7.14
CA ARG A 70 -8.93 -8.15 6.74
C ARG A 70 -7.77 -8.17 5.76
N LEU A 71 -7.91 -7.46 4.64
CA LEU A 71 -6.89 -7.32 3.63
C LEU A 71 -5.94 -6.16 3.96
N SER A 72 -4.64 -6.36 3.73
CA SER A 72 -3.58 -5.37 4.00
C SER A 72 -3.45 -4.33 2.87
N ALA A 73 -4.57 -3.70 2.50
CA ALA A 73 -4.64 -2.77 1.38
C ALA A 73 -3.90 -1.46 1.71
N SER A 74 -2.91 -1.08 0.90
CA SER A 74 -2.25 0.22 1.04
C SER A 74 -1.64 0.72 -0.26
N TYR A 75 -1.85 2.00 -0.56
CA TYR A 75 -1.25 2.66 -1.73
C TYR A 75 0.25 2.91 -1.60
N VAL A 76 0.83 2.77 -0.40
CA VAL A 76 2.29 2.84 -0.24
C VAL A 76 3.01 1.63 -0.83
N ASN A 77 2.30 0.55 -1.16
CA ASN A 77 2.86 -0.63 -1.81
C ASN A 77 2.89 -0.48 -3.34
N PHE A 78 3.50 0.61 -3.81
CA PHE A 78 3.63 0.97 -5.22
C PHE A 78 5.03 0.64 -5.77
N TYR A 79 5.18 0.65 -7.09
CA TYR A 79 6.48 0.55 -7.74
C TYR A 79 6.86 1.85 -8.46
N GLN A 80 8.08 2.31 -8.23
CA GLN A 80 8.63 3.49 -8.90
C GLN A 80 9.65 3.07 -9.97
N GLY A 81 9.27 3.19 -11.23
CA GLY A 81 10.18 3.06 -12.36
C GLY A 81 10.94 4.37 -12.66
N LYS A 82 11.79 4.36 -13.70
CA LYS A 82 12.58 5.53 -14.12
C LYS A 82 11.69 6.74 -14.44
N ASN A 83 10.68 6.56 -15.29
CA ASN A 83 9.79 7.63 -15.77
C ASN A 83 8.31 7.39 -15.44
N PHE A 84 8.00 6.41 -14.59
CA PHE A 84 6.63 6.03 -14.27
C PHE A 84 6.50 5.57 -12.82
N VAL A 85 5.26 5.53 -12.34
CA VAL A 85 4.86 4.90 -11.08
C VAL A 85 3.71 3.95 -11.39
N ILE A 86 3.76 2.73 -10.85
CA ILE A 86 2.63 1.80 -10.87
C ILE A 86 2.00 1.85 -9.47
N LEU A 87 0.78 2.37 -9.40
CA LEU A 87 0.02 2.61 -8.18
C LEU A 87 -1.11 1.57 -8.09
N PRO A 88 -1.35 0.94 -6.93
CA PRO A 88 -2.51 0.07 -6.79
C PRO A 88 -3.81 0.88 -6.76
N SER A 89 -4.89 0.21 -7.14
CA SER A 89 -6.28 0.61 -6.93
C SER A 89 -7.04 -0.59 -6.41
N PHE A 90 -8.04 -0.32 -5.58
CA PHE A 90 -8.83 -1.34 -4.89
C PHE A 90 -10.33 -1.28 -5.21
N GLY A 91 -10.76 -0.36 -6.06
CA GLY A 91 -12.17 -0.15 -6.41
C GLY A 91 -12.93 0.70 -5.39
N VAL A 92 -12.23 1.61 -4.70
CA VAL A 92 -12.81 2.48 -3.65
C VAL A 92 -12.55 3.95 -3.93
N LYS A 93 -13.28 4.84 -3.26
CA LYS A 93 -13.15 6.30 -3.45
C LYS A 93 -11.73 6.82 -3.15
N GLU A 94 -11.00 6.19 -2.24
CA GLU A 94 -9.62 6.56 -1.90
C GLU A 94 -8.64 6.33 -3.06
N ASP A 95 -9.01 5.55 -4.08
CA ASP A 95 -8.18 5.35 -5.27
C ASP A 95 -7.90 6.69 -5.96
N GLU A 96 -8.91 7.57 -6.06
CA GLU A 96 -8.76 8.88 -6.71
C GLU A 96 -7.88 9.82 -5.88
N GLU A 97 -8.06 9.83 -4.57
CA GLU A 97 -7.24 10.62 -3.65
C GLU A 97 -5.78 10.16 -3.66
N ALA A 98 -5.54 8.85 -3.70
CA ALA A 98 -4.21 8.29 -3.87
C ALA A 98 -3.61 8.72 -5.23
N TYR A 99 -4.38 8.64 -6.32
CA TYR A 99 -3.90 9.07 -7.64
C TYR A 99 -3.49 10.54 -7.65
N ARG A 100 -4.32 11.44 -7.08
CA ARG A 100 -4.02 12.88 -6.96
C ARG A 100 -2.76 13.13 -6.14
N LEU A 101 -2.65 12.48 -4.97
CA LEU A 101 -1.48 12.59 -4.10
C LEU A 101 -0.21 12.17 -4.86
N PHE A 102 -0.20 10.98 -5.44
CA PHE A 102 0.97 10.45 -6.14
C PHE A 102 1.33 11.27 -7.39
N SER A 103 0.34 11.79 -8.11
CA SER A 103 0.58 12.71 -9.23
C SER A 103 1.30 13.99 -8.78
N SER A 104 0.94 14.54 -7.61
CA SER A 104 1.63 15.71 -7.06
C SER A 104 3.03 15.41 -6.53
N LEU A 105 3.25 14.20 -5.98
CA LEU A 105 4.56 13.75 -5.50
C LEU A 105 5.55 13.44 -6.63
N PHE A 106 5.04 12.99 -7.77
CA PHE A 106 5.86 12.58 -8.92
C PHE A 106 5.48 13.34 -10.20
N PRO A 107 5.58 14.68 -10.25
CA PRO A 107 5.05 15.50 -11.34
C PRO A 107 5.73 15.25 -12.70
N LYS A 108 6.88 14.58 -12.72
CA LYS A 108 7.64 14.22 -13.93
C LYS A 108 7.47 12.76 -14.34
N LYS A 109 6.68 11.96 -13.62
CA LYS A 109 6.47 10.54 -13.91
C LYS A 109 5.01 10.32 -14.32
N LYS A 110 4.80 9.38 -15.24
CA LYS A 110 3.46 8.92 -15.58
C LYS A 110 2.94 7.99 -14.49
N ILE A 111 1.79 8.29 -13.91
CA ILE A 111 1.14 7.42 -12.93
C ILE A 111 0.25 6.41 -13.68
N HIS A 112 0.49 5.12 -13.46
CA HIS A 112 -0.33 4.02 -13.94
C HIS A 112 -1.04 3.39 -12.75
N GLN A 113 -2.33 3.68 -12.60
CA GLN A 113 -3.13 3.05 -11.56
C GLN A 113 -3.73 1.74 -12.07
N ILE A 114 -3.55 0.66 -11.32
CA ILE A 114 -3.95 -0.70 -11.71
C ILE A 114 -4.77 -1.32 -10.60
N ASN A 115 -5.89 -1.96 -10.92
CA ASN A 115 -6.62 -2.74 -9.93
C ASN A 115 -5.78 -3.96 -9.51
N THR A 116 -5.50 -4.06 -8.21
CA THR A 116 -4.58 -5.07 -7.66
C THR A 116 -5.23 -6.00 -6.64
N ARG A 117 -6.56 -6.10 -6.63
CA ARG A 117 -7.30 -6.90 -5.65
C ARG A 117 -6.80 -8.35 -5.60
N GLU A 118 -6.57 -8.96 -6.76
CA GLU A 118 -6.06 -10.35 -6.85
C GLU A 118 -4.70 -10.55 -6.16
N ILE A 119 -3.78 -9.60 -6.28
CA ILE A 119 -2.47 -9.67 -5.61
C ILE A 119 -2.64 -9.50 -4.10
N LEU A 120 -3.58 -8.63 -3.71
CA LEU A 120 -3.89 -8.34 -2.32
C LEU A 120 -4.46 -9.56 -1.57
N LEU A 121 -5.27 -10.39 -2.24
CA LEU A 121 -5.76 -11.65 -1.67
C LEU A 121 -4.60 -12.60 -1.27
N GLY A 122 -3.50 -12.57 -2.02
CA GLY A 122 -2.26 -13.30 -1.69
C GLY A 122 -1.51 -12.74 -0.47
N GLY A 123 -1.78 -11.49 -0.07
CA GLY A 123 -1.15 -10.82 1.08
C GLY A 123 -0.06 -9.82 0.73
N GLY A 124 0.06 -9.41 -0.54
CA GLY A 124 1.03 -8.41 -0.99
C GLY A 124 0.41 -7.40 -1.96
N ASN A 125 1.25 -6.61 -2.62
CA ASN A 125 0.82 -5.79 -3.75
C ASN A 125 2.00 -5.56 -4.73
N ILE A 126 1.90 -4.58 -5.63
CA ILE A 126 2.87 -4.29 -6.70
C ILE A 126 4.32 -4.24 -6.20
N HIS A 127 4.58 -3.57 -5.07
CA HIS A 127 5.93 -3.49 -4.52
C HIS A 127 6.47 -4.86 -4.11
N CYS A 128 5.61 -5.72 -3.56
CA CYS A 128 6.00 -7.06 -3.08
C CYS A 128 6.42 -8.01 -4.21
N ILE A 129 5.97 -7.77 -5.45
CA ILE A 129 6.20 -8.68 -6.59
C ILE A 129 7.16 -8.09 -7.63
N THR A 130 7.83 -6.98 -7.31
CA THR A 130 8.78 -6.30 -8.21
C THR A 130 10.14 -6.15 -7.56
N MET A 131 11.19 -6.12 -8.39
CA MET A 131 12.57 -5.92 -7.96
C MET A 131 13.28 -5.00 -8.96
N GLN A 132 13.73 -3.82 -8.52
CA GLN A 132 14.46 -2.89 -9.38
C GLN A 132 15.91 -3.34 -9.58
N ILE A 133 16.39 -3.27 -10.82
CA ILE A 133 17.80 -3.40 -11.16
C ILE A 133 18.30 -2.03 -11.60
N PRO A 134 19.20 -1.39 -10.83
CA PRO A 134 19.76 -0.10 -11.20
C PRO A 134 20.53 -0.16 -12.51
N GLU A 135 20.38 0.86 -13.35
CA GLU A 135 21.18 1.04 -14.55
C GLU A 135 22.63 1.39 -14.16
N VAL A 136 23.59 0.58 -14.59
CA VAL A 136 25.02 0.89 -14.45
C VAL A 136 25.42 1.78 -15.63
N LYS A 137 25.90 2.99 -15.34
CA LYS A 137 26.50 3.84 -16.37
C LYS A 137 27.80 3.16 -16.85
N LYS A 138 27.88 2.89 -18.16
CA LYS A 138 29.13 2.50 -18.81
C LYS A 138 30.00 3.73 -19.05
#